data_AF-A0A835K8U9-F1
#
_entry.id   AF-A0A835K8U9-F1
#
_cell.length_a   1.000
_cell.length_b   1.000
_cell.length_c   1.000
_cell.angle_alpha   90.00
_cell.angle_beta   90.00
_cell.angle_gamma   90.00
#
_symmetry.space_group_name_H-M   'P 1'
#
loop_
_entity.id
_entity.type
_entity.pdbx_description
1 polymer ?
#
loop_
_entity_poly.entity_id
_entity_poly.type
_entity_poly.pdbx_seq_one_letter_code
_entity_poly.pdbx_strand_id
1 'polypeptide(L)'
;MVAWPKPALPLLLAAALLAFEDWLSTPSCSGGPPAAHGPGELRAMMVADLMLLGSDATYADRFFRDHVMHKFFANSIQTLKPDMIVVLGDISAKGSEFTERKWISVIEQFEGILGHHSSLPRLIALGDKDVGSCANLEGKFVHHKAKHLPGLDSCGCGAFEISNVSFVSLNAVALLCDNNDLRFGVEKFMERESHHFQRLNKTECYPLALKPRIIFNAHTGSFSDFLHADGTREITVPAMTWKTRGVPGFVISTFDTKGSVTLRYCWLAQEWHVIMGYLAFVCLTALAVKLSR
;
A
#
# COMPACT_ATOMS: atom_id res chain seq x y z
N MET A 1 32.21 43.06 -16.94
CA MET A 1 31.85 42.54 -15.60
C MET A 1 30.61 41.69 -15.77
N VAL A 2 30.73 40.37 -15.61
CA VAL A 2 29.57 39.46 -15.70
C VAL A 2 28.70 39.74 -14.48
N ALA A 3 27.53 40.33 -14.69
CA ALA A 3 26.55 40.46 -13.63
C ALA A 3 26.14 39.04 -13.21
N TRP A 4 26.53 38.62 -12.01
CA TRP A 4 26.02 37.39 -11.42
C TRP A 4 24.48 37.47 -11.46
N PRO A 5 23.75 36.41 -11.88
CA PRO A 5 22.30 36.39 -11.71
C PRO A 5 22.00 36.77 -10.27
N LYS A 6 21.07 37.72 -10.07
CA LYS A 6 20.68 38.22 -8.75
C LYS A 6 20.54 37.01 -7.82
N PRO A 7 21.14 37.00 -6.61
CA PRO A 7 21.15 35.82 -5.72
C PRO A 7 19.74 35.29 -5.38
N ALA A 8 18.70 36.09 -5.62
CA ALA A 8 17.31 35.68 -5.55
C ALA A 8 16.89 34.62 -6.59
N LEU A 9 17.45 34.61 -7.80
CA LEU A 9 17.04 33.69 -8.87
C LEU A 9 17.26 32.20 -8.53
N PRO A 10 18.46 31.75 -8.08
CA PRO A 10 18.64 30.35 -7.70
C PRO A 10 17.76 29.95 -6.51
N LEU A 11 17.53 30.85 -5.54
CA LEU A 11 16.62 30.60 -4.42
C LEU A 11 15.17 30.44 -4.88
N LEU A 12 14.71 31.29 -5.80
CA LEU A 12 13.38 31.18 -6.41
C LEU A 12 13.21 29.89 -7.21
N LEU A 13 14.21 29.49 -7.98
CA LEU A 13 14.19 28.23 -8.73
C LEU A 13 14.15 27.01 -7.79
N ALA A 14 14.92 27.03 -6.70
CA ALA A 14 14.88 25.98 -5.69
C ALA A 14 13.51 25.92 -5.00
N ALA A 15 12.94 27.06 -4.61
CA ALA A 15 11.59 27.13 -4.03
C ALA A 15 10.52 26.63 -5.01
N ALA A 16 10.62 27.01 -6.29
CA ALA A 16 9.71 26.55 -7.34
C ALA A 16 9.81 25.05 -7.56
N LEU A 17 11.03 24.46 -7.53
CA LEU A 17 11.21 23.02 -7.63
C LEU A 17 10.55 22.30 -6.45
N LEU A 18 10.78 22.76 -5.22
CA LEU A 18 10.17 22.16 -4.04
C LEU A 18 8.65 22.20 -4.09
N ALA A 19 8.06 23.34 -4.47
CA ALA A 19 6.62 23.47 -4.64
C ALA A 19 6.07 22.58 -5.75
N PHE A 20 6.83 22.45 -6.86
CA PHE A 20 6.46 21.57 -7.97
C PHE A 20 6.48 20.09 -7.57
N GLU A 21 7.51 19.64 -6.85
CA GLU A 21 7.60 18.25 -6.38
C GLU A 21 6.51 17.91 -5.35
N ASP A 22 6.19 18.86 -4.46
CA ASP A 22 5.12 18.70 -3.48
C ASP A 22 3.75 18.57 -4.15
N TRP A 23 3.49 19.44 -5.13
CA TRP A 23 2.27 19.38 -5.94
C TRP A 23 2.16 18.07 -6.73
N LEU A 24 3.23 17.62 -7.39
CA LEU A 24 3.26 16.37 -8.14
C LEU A 24 2.97 15.15 -7.26
N SER A 25 3.40 15.18 -6.00
CA SER A 25 3.28 14.06 -5.06
C SER A 25 2.01 14.14 -4.20
N THR A 26 1.18 15.17 -4.39
CA THR A 26 -0.07 15.32 -3.64
C THR A 26 -1.14 14.38 -4.20
N PRO A 27 -1.81 13.57 -3.35
CA PRO A 27 -2.87 12.68 -3.82
C PRO A 27 -4.09 13.45 -4.34
N SER A 28 -4.59 13.02 -5.49
CA SER A 28 -5.95 13.34 -5.93
C SER A 28 -6.90 12.25 -5.42
N CYS A 29 -8.03 12.62 -4.82
CA CYS A 29 -8.96 11.65 -4.25
C CYS A 29 -10.37 11.82 -4.79
N SER A 30 -11.12 10.73 -4.88
CA SER A 30 -12.53 10.73 -5.25
C SER A 30 -13.38 11.40 -4.15
N GLY A 31 -14.33 12.23 -4.57
CA GLY A 31 -15.24 12.96 -3.68
C GLY A 31 -14.72 14.32 -3.21
N GLY A 32 -15.50 15.02 -2.39
CA GLY A 32 -15.10 16.30 -1.78
C GLY A 32 -13.99 16.15 -0.73
N PRO A 33 -13.54 17.21 -0.05
CA PRO A 33 -12.51 17.13 0.99
C PRO A 33 -12.81 16.04 2.05
N PRO A 34 -11.80 15.42 2.66
CA PRO A 34 -12.03 14.45 3.74
C PRO A 34 -12.83 15.12 4.86
N ALA A 35 -13.92 14.46 5.29
CA ALA A 35 -14.68 14.92 6.44
C ALA A 35 -13.77 14.95 7.69
N ALA A 36 -14.15 15.78 8.67
CA ALA A 36 -13.48 15.78 9.96
C ALA A 36 -13.57 14.38 10.59
N HIS A 37 -12.52 13.98 11.32
CA HIS A 37 -12.46 12.68 11.99
C HIS A 37 -13.56 12.62 13.06
N GLY A 38 -14.55 11.77 12.84
CA GLY A 38 -15.61 11.53 13.81
C GLY A 38 -15.05 10.82 15.04
N PRO A 39 -15.61 11.08 16.24
CA PRO A 39 -15.19 10.38 17.45
C PRO A 39 -15.44 8.88 17.31
N GLY A 40 -14.38 8.09 17.41
CA GLY A 40 -14.44 6.62 17.31
C GLY A 40 -14.46 6.06 15.89
N GLU A 41 -14.34 6.91 14.86
CA GLU A 41 -14.10 6.43 13.49
C GLU A 41 -12.68 5.89 13.35
N LEU A 42 -12.53 4.86 12.51
CA LEU A 42 -11.24 4.31 12.13
C LEU A 42 -10.98 4.57 10.65
N ARG A 43 -9.85 5.21 10.32
CA ARG A 43 -9.39 5.36 8.94
C ARG A 43 -8.21 4.43 8.67
N ALA A 44 -8.40 3.51 7.74
CA ALA A 44 -7.34 2.66 7.24
C ALA A 44 -6.92 3.10 5.85
N MET A 45 -5.61 3.28 5.64
CA MET A 45 -5.02 3.46 4.33
C MET A 45 -4.65 2.10 3.75
N MET A 46 -5.39 1.67 2.73
CA MET A 46 -5.19 0.41 2.01
C MET A 46 -4.27 0.65 0.82
N VAL A 47 -3.10 0.03 0.83
CA VAL A 47 -2.09 0.09 -0.25
C VAL A 47 -1.79 -1.31 -0.76
N ALA A 48 -1.33 -1.42 -2.00
CA ALA A 48 -1.05 -2.70 -2.61
C ALA A 48 0.11 -2.62 -3.61
N ASP A 49 0.67 -3.80 -3.95
CA ASP A 49 1.61 -4.00 -5.04
C ASP A 49 2.74 -2.94 -5.05
N LEU A 50 3.50 -2.86 -3.95
CA LEU A 50 4.58 -1.88 -3.80
C LEU A 50 5.74 -2.17 -4.77
N MET A 51 5.96 -3.45 -5.10
CA MET A 51 6.95 -3.92 -6.09
C MET A 51 8.38 -3.41 -5.83
N LEU A 52 8.78 -3.46 -4.56
CA LEU A 52 10.10 -3.05 -4.08
C LEU A 52 11.17 -4.09 -4.47
N LEU A 53 12.37 -3.62 -4.76
CA LEU A 53 13.49 -4.45 -5.22
C LEU A 53 14.60 -4.61 -4.17
N GLY A 54 14.54 -3.87 -3.06
CA GLY A 54 15.56 -3.86 -2.02
C GLY A 54 16.93 -3.54 -2.57
N SER A 55 17.91 -4.38 -2.26
CA SER A 55 19.29 -4.25 -2.73
C SER A 55 19.44 -4.25 -4.25
N ASP A 56 18.48 -4.85 -4.98
CA ASP A 56 18.51 -4.97 -6.44
C ASP A 56 17.90 -3.73 -7.14
N ALA A 57 17.43 -2.74 -6.39
CA ALA A 57 16.87 -1.50 -6.93
C ALA A 57 17.92 -0.69 -7.71
N THR A 58 17.58 -0.29 -8.93
CA THR A 58 18.43 0.53 -9.79
C THR A 58 18.48 1.99 -9.30
N TYR A 59 19.37 2.80 -9.88
CA TYR A 59 19.43 4.23 -9.60
C TYR A 59 18.09 4.92 -9.94
N ALA A 60 17.47 4.56 -11.07
CA ALA A 60 16.17 5.10 -11.46
C ALA A 60 15.05 4.68 -10.49
N ASP A 61 15.11 3.47 -9.94
CA ASP A 61 14.16 3.06 -8.90
C ASP A 61 14.32 3.94 -7.66
N ARG A 62 15.54 4.07 -7.12
CA ARG A 62 15.78 4.78 -5.86
C ARG A 62 15.51 6.28 -5.94
N PHE A 63 16.03 6.96 -6.97
CA PHE A 63 16.00 8.42 -7.04
C PHE A 63 14.77 9.00 -7.70
N PHE A 64 13.97 8.17 -8.40
CA PHE A 64 12.74 8.63 -9.04
C PHE A 64 11.53 7.91 -8.46
N ARG A 65 11.41 6.59 -8.65
CA ARG A 65 10.17 5.87 -8.29
C ARG A 65 9.95 5.79 -6.79
N ASP A 66 10.97 5.35 -6.05
CA ASP A 66 10.91 5.21 -4.60
C ASP A 66 10.81 6.58 -3.92
N HIS A 67 11.53 7.59 -4.46
CA HIS A 67 11.45 8.97 -3.99
C HIS A 67 10.05 9.56 -4.15
N VAL A 68 9.43 9.40 -5.33
CA VAL A 68 8.07 9.87 -5.53
C VAL A 68 7.08 9.07 -4.68
N MET A 69 7.25 7.75 -4.56
CA MET A 69 6.41 6.92 -3.69
C MET A 69 6.50 7.37 -2.22
N HIS A 70 7.70 7.67 -1.73
CA HIS A 70 7.92 8.21 -0.38
C HIS A 70 7.16 9.51 -0.16
N LYS A 71 7.29 10.48 -1.07
CA LYS A 71 6.55 11.75 -1.00
C LYS A 71 5.04 11.54 -1.09
N PHE A 72 4.60 10.64 -1.97
CA PHE A 72 3.20 10.31 -2.14
C PHE A 72 2.61 9.71 -0.86
N PHE A 73 3.32 8.79 -0.19
CA PHE A 73 2.93 8.29 1.13
C PHE A 73 2.88 9.40 2.17
N ALA A 74 3.94 10.20 2.29
CA ALA A 74 4.02 11.27 3.29
C ALA A 74 2.88 12.28 3.12
N ASN A 75 2.67 12.80 1.91
CA ASN A 75 1.61 13.77 1.63
C ASN A 75 0.22 13.17 1.84
N SER A 76 0.04 11.88 1.51
CA SER A 76 -1.22 11.17 1.74
C SER A 76 -1.53 10.99 3.22
N ILE A 77 -0.55 10.56 4.02
CA ILE A 77 -0.74 10.36 5.46
C ILE A 77 -0.97 11.70 6.15
N GLN A 78 -0.21 12.74 5.80
CA GLN A 78 -0.39 14.09 6.35
C GLN A 78 -1.77 14.68 6.03
N THR A 79 -2.26 14.47 4.81
CA THR A 79 -3.53 15.03 4.34
C THR A 79 -4.74 14.26 4.89
N LEU A 80 -4.68 12.93 4.86
CA LEU A 80 -5.83 12.06 5.13
C LEU A 80 -5.87 11.56 6.59
N LYS A 81 -4.73 11.63 7.29
CA LYS A 81 -4.55 11.24 8.69
C LYS A 81 -5.15 9.86 9.01
N PRO A 82 -4.70 8.80 8.30
CA PRO A 82 -5.11 7.44 8.63
C PRO A 82 -4.58 7.02 10.00
N ASP A 83 -5.32 6.16 10.68
CA ASP A 83 -4.96 5.58 11.98
C ASP A 83 -4.14 4.30 11.83
N MET A 84 -4.22 3.65 10.66
CA MET A 84 -3.45 2.44 10.33
C MET A 84 -3.20 2.33 8.83
N ILE A 85 -2.23 1.51 8.46
CA ILE A 85 -1.92 1.15 7.07
C ILE A 85 -2.17 -0.34 6.86
N VAL A 86 -2.86 -0.70 5.80
CA VAL A 86 -3.06 -2.10 5.37
C VAL A 86 -2.32 -2.29 4.06
N VAL A 87 -1.40 -3.26 4.01
CA VAL A 87 -0.60 -3.58 2.81
C VAL A 87 -1.09 -4.88 2.22
N LEU A 88 -1.62 -4.84 1.00
CA LEU A 88 -2.22 -5.97 0.30
C LEU A 88 -1.24 -6.53 -0.73
N GLY A 89 -0.34 -7.41 -0.27
CA GLY A 89 0.50 -8.23 -1.14
C GLY A 89 1.55 -7.47 -1.96
N ASP A 90 2.35 -8.28 -2.66
CA ASP A 90 3.40 -7.88 -3.60
C ASP A 90 4.24 -6.70 -3.09
N ILE A 91 4.71 -6.84 -1.85
CA ILE A 91 5.64 -5.89 -1.23
C ILE A 91 6.91 -5.84 -2.07
N SER A 92 7.42 -7.01 -2.45
CA SER A 92 8.58 -7.14 -3.33
C SER A 92 8.19 -7.55 -4.75
N ALA A 93 8.87 -7.00 -5.75
CA ALA A 93 8.73 -7.46 -7.13
C ALA A 93 9.34 -8.85 -7.39
N LYS A 94 10.24 -9.32 -6.51
CA LYS A 94 11.02 -10.56 -6.65
C LYS A 94 11.17 -11.31 -5.32
N GLY A 95 10.25 -11.09 -4.39
CA GLY A 95 10.33 -11.64 -3.03
C GLY A 95 10.47 -13.16 -3.01
N SER A 96 9.78 -13.86 -3.92
CA SER A 96 9.83 -15.31 -4.08
C SER A 96 11.19 -15.84 -4.55
N GLU A 97 11.98 -15.01 -5.22
CA GLU A 97 13.33 -15.33 -5.71
C GLU A 97 14.43 -14.94 -4.71
N PHE A 98 14.08 -14.13 -3.72
CA PHE A 98 15.04 -13.52 -2.81
C PHE A 98 15.42 -14.44 -1.64
N THR A 99 16.72 -14.47 -1.36
CA THR A 99 17.25 -14.97 -0.09
C THR A 99 16.72 -14.13 1.08
N GLU A 100 16.84 -14.65 2.30
CA GLU A 100 16.43 -13.92 3.52
C GLU A 100 17.10 -12.55 3.64
N ARG A 101 18.39 -12.44 3.32
CA ARG A 101 19.11 -11.16 3.33
C ARG A 101 18.53 -10.15 2.33
N LYS A 102 18.21 -10.58 1.11
CA LYS A 102 17.58 -9.71 0.10
C LYS A 102 16.17 -9.32 0.51
N TRP A 103 15.43 -10.23 1.13
CA TRP A 103 14.10 -9.95 1.68
C TRP A 103 14.14 -8.89 2.79
N ILE A 104 15.07 -9.00 3.73
CA ILE A 104 15.26 -8.00 4.79
C ILE A 104 15.54 -6.63 4.16
N SER A 105 16.36 -6.56 3.11
CA SER A 105 16.62 -5.29 2.41
C SER A 105 15.37 -4.68 1.76
N VAL A 106 14.39 -5.49 1.33
CA VAL A 106 13.08 -5.00 0.89
C VAL A 106 12.30 -4.40 2.06
N ILE A 107 12.28 -5.07 3.20
CA ILE A 107 11.57 -4.59 4.39
C ILE A 107 12.20 -3.28 4.89
N GLU A 108 13.53 -3.19 4.94
CA GLU A 108 14.24 -1.94 5.28
C GLU A 108 13.93 -0.81 4.29
N GLN A 109 13.86 -1.11 2.99
CA GLN A 109 13.45 -0.13 1.98
C GLN A 109 12.01 0.35 2.24
N PHE A 110 11.09 -0.57 2.54
CA PHE A 110 9.70 -0.24 2.84
C PHE A 110 9.58 0.66 4.08
N GLU A 111 10.28 0.32 5.16
CA GLU A 111 10.34 1.16 6.37
C GLU A 111 10.93 2.55 6.06
N GLY A 112 11.96 2.61 5.21
CA GLY A 112 12.54 3.88 4.74
C GLY A 112 11.55 4.75 3.96
N ILE A 113 10.72 4.14 3.10
CA ILE A 113 9.65 4.83 2.35
C ILE A 113 8.58 5.37 3.30
N LEU A 114 8.19 4.62 4.34
CA LEU A 114 7.26 5.11 5.36
C LEU A 114 7.89 6.20 6.26
N GLY A 115 9.21 6.19 6.43
CA GLY A 115 9.94 7.18 7.20
C GLY A 115 9.42 7.27 8.65
N HIS A 116 9.08 8.47 9.10
CA HIS A 116 8.57 8.69 10.46
C HIS A 116 7.13 8.15 10.68
N HIS A 117 6.44 7.78 9.61
CA HIS A 117 5.10 7.18 9.67
C HIS A 117 5.13 5.65 9.87
N SER A 118 6.32 5.05 9.97
CA SER A 118 6.52 3.63 10.31
C SER A 118 5.91 3.23 11.67
N SER A 119 5.60 4.21 12.53
CA SER A 119 4.95 4.00 13.83
C SER A 119 3.46 3.67 13.74
N LEU A 120 2.81 3.93 12.59
CA LEU A 120 1.40 3.59 12.43
C LEU A 120 1.21 2.06 12.50
N PRO A 121 0.16 1.56 13.17
CA PRO A 121 -0.21 0.15 13.13
C PRO A 121 -0.36 -0.34 11.69
N ARG A 122 0.11 -1.56 11.45
CA ARG A 122 0.12 -2.17 10.12
C ARG A 122 -0.46 -3.56 10.14
N LEU A 123 -1.30 -3.84 9.14
CA LEU A 123 -1.71 -5.19 8.77
C LEU A 123 -1.16 -5.48 7.38
N ILE A 124 -0.61 -6.67 7.18
CA ILE A 124 0.04 -7.04 5.93
C ILE A 124 -0.59 -8.34 5.42
N ALA A 125 -0.77 -8.44 4.11
CA ALA A 125 -1.05 -9.67 3.39
C ALA A 125 0.12 -9.98 2.44
N LEU A 126 0.37 -11.26 2.18
CA LEU A 126 1.40 -11.72 1.25
C LEU A 126 0.81 -11.92 -0.16
N GLY A 127 1.57 -11.52 -1.19
CA GLY A 127 1.21 -11.75 -2.59
C GLY A 127 2.08 -12.80 -3.27
N ASP A 128 1.76 -13.16 -4.52
CA ASP A 128 2.49 -14.19 -5.28
C ASP A 128 3.94 -13.76 -5.56
N LYS A 129 4.21 -12.46 -5.69
CA LYS A 129 5.59 -11.96 -5.85
C LYS A 129 6.40 -12.07 -4.58
N ASP A 130 5.76 -12.13 -3.41
CA ASP A 130 6.44 -12.29 -2.13
C ASP A 130 6.76 -13.75 -1.82
N VAL A 131 5.81 -14.65 -2.04
CA VAL A 131 5.89 -16.06 -1.58
C VAL A 131 5.97 -17.11 -2.70
N GLY A 132 5.71 -16.72 -3.94
CA GLY A 132 5.74 -17.60 -5.10
C GLY A 132 4.34 -17.97 -5.61
N SER A 133 4.33 -18.78 -6.67
CA SER A 133 3.14 -19.37 -7.27
C SER A 133 2.86 -20.75 -6.69
N CYS A 134 1.75 -21.39 -7.08
CA CYS A 134 1.44 -22.75 -6.63
C CYS A 134 2.52 -23.78 -6.95
N ALA A 135 3.35 -23.57 -8.00
CA ALA A 135 4.41 -24.50 -8.36
C ALA A 135 5.60 -24.50 -7.38
N ASN A 136 5.79 -23.43 -6.62
CA ASN A 136 6.96 -23.22 -5.76
C ASN A 136 6.60 -22.71 -4.36
N LEU A 137 5.35 -22.92 -3.93
CA LEU A 137 4.88 -22.49 -2.62
C LEU A 137 5.29 -23.50 -1.53
N GLU A 138 6.20 -23.12 -0.64
CA GLU A 138 6.68 -23.96 0.47
C GLU A 138 6.40 -23.32 1.83
N GLY A 139 5.91 -24.12 2.79
CA GLY A 139 5.57 -23.65 4.14
C GLY A 139 6.71 -23.00 4.90
N LYS A 140 7.92 -23.59 4.87
CA LYS A 140 9.10 -23.01 5.52
C LYS A 140 9.47 -21.68 4.89
N PHE A 141 9.38 -21.58 3.56
CA PHE A 141 9.67 -20.36 2.83
C PHE A 141 8.70 -19.24 3.22
N VAL A 142 7.39 -19.52 3.22
CA VAL A 142 6.35 -18.58 3.67
C VAL A 142 6.60 -18.12 5.10
N HIS A 143 6.87 -19.04 6.02
CA HIS A 143 7.15 -18.70 7.41
C HIS A 143 8.39 -17.80 7.55
N HIS A 144 9.46 -18.08 6.79
CA HIS A 144 10.67 -17.26 6.79
C HIS A 144 10.43 -15.83 6.27
N LYS A 145 9.48 -15.63 5.35
CA LYS A 145 9.06 -14.30 4.90
C LYS A 145 8.18 -13.62 5.96
N ALA A 146 7.15 -14.33 6.41
CA ALA A 146 6.15 -13.85 7.36
C ALA A 146 6.74 -13.41 8.70
N LYS A 147 7.76 -14.10 9.23
CA LYS A 147 8.37 -13.74 10.53
C LYS A 147 9.01 -12.35 10.58
N HIS A 148 9.30 -11.74 9.44
CA HIS A 148 9.85 -10.38 9.35
C HIS A 148 8.76 -9.30 9.22
N LEU A 149 7.50 -9.71 9.12
CA LEU A 149 6.36 -8.83 8.94
C LEU A 149 5.50 -8.83 10.22
N PRO A 150 5.01 -7.67 10.67
CA PRO A 150 4.20 -7.59 11.88
C PRO A 150 2.88 -8.34 11.73
N GLY A 151 2.54 -9.15 12.74
CA GLY A 151 1.20 -9.74 12.90
C GLY A 151 0.92 -10.98 12.03
N LEU A 152 1.89 -11.47 11.26
CA LEU A 152 1.72 -12.69 10.45
C LEU A 152 2.16 -13.95 11.21
N ASP A 153 1.40 -15.02 11.02
CA ASP A 153 1.73 -16.36 11.50
C ASP A 153 2.60 -17.16 10.51
N SER A 154 2.85 -18.43 10.82
CA SER A 154 3.67 -19.31 9.96
C SER A 154 3.04 -19.62 8.59
N CYS A 155 1.73 -19.43 8.44
CA CYS A 155 1.02 -19.62 7.18
C CYS A 155 0.93 -18.32 6.37
N GLY A 156 1.42 -17.20 6.91
CA GLY A 156 1.30 -15.89 6.29
C GLY A 156 -0.08 -15.25 6.47
N CYS A 157 -0.84 -15.69 7.47
CA CYS A 157 -2.13 -15.09 7.84
C CYS A 157 -1.97 -14.19 9.07
N GLY A 158 -2.82 -13.18 9.20
CA GLY A 158 -2.79 -12.25 10.32
C GLY A 158 -4.18 -11.81 10.73
N ALA A 159 -4.36 -11.53 12.01
CA ALA A 159 -5.59 -10.94 12.54
C ALA A 159 -5.21 -9.74 13.40
N PHE A 160 -5.97 -8.66 13.27
CA PHE A 160 -5.71 -7.41 13.97
C PHE A 160 -7.02 -6.73 14.34
N GLU A 161 -7.14 -6.25 15.57
CA GLU A 161 -8.33 -5.54 16.04
C GLU A 161 -7.95 -4.15 16.53
N ILE A 162 -8.64 -3.14 16.01
CA ILE A 162 -8.45 -1.74 16.41
C ILE A 162 -9.78 -1.00 16.29
N SER A 163 -10.08 -0.14 17.27
CA SER A 163 -11.31 0.68 17.28
C SER A 163 -12.60 -0.12 17.03
N ASN A 164 -12.71 -1.32 17.62
CA ASN A 164 -13.85 -2.23 17.45
C ASN A 164 -14.08 -2.70 15.99
N VAL A 165 -13.02 -2.68 15.18
CA VAL A 165 -13.00 -3.24 13.83
C VAL A 165 -11.97 -4.36 13.80
N SER A 166 -12.43 -5.56 13.48
CA SER A 166 -11.58 -6.72 13.30
C SER A 166 -11.17 -6.85 11.84
N PHE A 167 -9.88 -6.97 11.60
CA PHE A 167 -9.28 -7.20 10.30
C PHE A 167 -8.68 -8.60 10.26
N VAL A 168 -8.86 -9.26 9.12
CA VAL A 168 -8.29 -10.56 8.83
C VAL A 168 -7.52 -10.46 7.52
N SER A 169 -6.25 -10.81 7.58
CA SER A 169 -5.36 -10.98 6.43
C SER A 169 -5.18 -12.47 6.17
N LEU A 170 -5.45 -12.89 4.94
CA LEU A 170 -5.34 -14.27 4.51
C LEU A 170 -4.24 -14.41 3.46
N ASN A 171 -3.49 -15.50 3.53
CA ASN A 171 -2.60 -15.91 2.46
C ASN A 171 -3.44 -16.50 1.31
N ALA A 172 -3.92 -15.61 0.43
CA ALA A 172 -4.76 -15.98 -0.70
C ALA A 172 -4.03 -16.91 -1.68
N VAL A 173 -2.70 -16.79 -1.83
CA VAL A 173 -1.91 -17.67 -2.68
C VAL A 173 -2.04 -19.12 -2.20
N ALA A 174 -1.83 -19.37 -0.91
CA ALA A 174 -1.97 -20.70 -0.33
C ALA A 174 -3.40 -21.26 -0.44
N LEU A 175 -4.41 -20.40 -0.23
CA LEU A 175 -5.83 -20.78 -0.29
C LEU A 175 -6.27 -21.17 -1.70
N LEU A 176 -5.77 -20.48 -2.72
CA LEU A 176 -6.13 -20.70 -4.13
C LEU A 176 -5.35 -21.85 -4.77
N CYS A 177 -4.21 -22.25 -4.20
CA CYS A 177 -3.49 -23.42 -4.65
C CYS A 177 -4.20 -24.73 -4.25
N ASP A 178 -3.96 -25.78 -5.03
CA ASP A 178 -4.46 -27.13 -4.75
C ASP A 178 -3.87 -27.70 -3.44
N ASN A 179 -4.14 -28.97 -3.15
CA ASN A 179 -3.83 -29.61 -1.86
C ASN A 179 -2.37 -29.41 -1.41
N ASN A 180 -2.16 -28.53 -0.43
CA ASN A 180 -0.87 -28.20 0.15
C ASN A 180 -1.01 -27.96 1.66
N ASP A 181 0.04 -28.23 2.44
CA ASP A 181 0.01 -28.10 3.90
C ASP A 181 -0.29 -26.67 4.38
N LEU A 182 0.13 -25.66 3.60
CA LEU A 182 -0.16 -24.25 3.90
C LEU A 182 -1.65 -23.95 3.83
N ARG A 183 -2.36 -24.50 2.84
CA ARG A 183 -3.82 -24.34 2.69
C ARG A 183 -4.55 -24.83 3.92
N PHE A 184 -4.20 -26.02 4.43
CA PHE A 184 -4.79 -26.53 5.66
C PHE A 184 -4.52 -25.60 6.86
N GLY A 185 -3.32 -25.00 6.92
CA GLY A 185 -2.98 -23.98 7.90
C GLY A 185 -3.85 -22.71 7.79
N VAL A 186 -4.10 -22.22 6.57
CA VAL A 186 -4.99 -21.08 6.30
C VAL A 186 -6.44 -21.40 6.66
N GLU A 187 -6.95 -22.57 6.26
CA GLU A 187 -8.31 -23.01 6.59
C GLU A 187 -8.49 -23.08 8.12
N LYS A 188 -7.55 -23.72 8.84
CA LYS A 188 -7.55 -23.76 10.30
C LYS A 188 -7.48 -22.36 10.94
N PHE A 189 -6.71 -21.45 10.35
CA PHE A 189 -6.67 -20.06 10.78
C PHE A 189 -8.05 -19.39 10.62
N MET A 190 -8.69 -19.53 9.45
CA MET A 190 -10.03 -19.00 9.19
C MET A 190 -11.08 -19.57 10.15
N GLU A 191 -11.03 -20.87 10.44
CA GLU A 191 -11.92 -21.51 11.40
C GLU A 191 -11.74 -20.92 12.81
N ARG A 192 -10.48 -20.74 13.23
CA ARG A 192 -10.15 -20.16 14.55
C ARG A 192 -10.66 -18.74 14.68
N GLU A 193 -10.42 -17.89 13.69
CA GLU A 193 -10.86 -16.50 13.71
C GLU A 193 -12.38 -16.39 13.56
N SER A 194 -13.01 -17.23 12.73
CA SER A 194 -14.46 -17.31 12.63
C SER A 194 -15.10 -17.64 13.98
N HIS A 195 -14.57 -18.64 14.69
CA HIS A 195 -15.01 -18.94 16.05
C HIS A 195 -14.77 -17.81 17.04
N HIS A 196 -13.66 -17.09 16.92
CA HIS A 196 -13.36 -15.95 17.78
C HIS A 196 -14.42 -14.85 17.61
N PHE A 197 -14.77 -14.49 16.37
CA PHE A 197 -15.79 -13.49 16.08
C PHE A 197 -17.21 -13.96 16.39
N GLN A 198 -17.50 -15.25 16.23
CA GLN A 198 -18.79 -15.82 16.64
C GLN A 198 -18.97 -15.86 18.15
N ARG A 199 -17.91 -16.07 18.95
CA ARG A 199 -18.01 -15.96 20.42
C ARG A 199 -18.36 -14.54 20.87
N LEU A 200 -17.92 -13.53 20.13
CA LEU A 200 -18.28 -12.13 20.38
C LEU A 200 -19.76 -11.88 20.01
N ASN A 201 -20.24 -12.48 18.92
CA ASN A 201 -21.63 -12.42 18.47
C ASN A 201 -22.43 -13.64 18.94
N LYS A 202 -22.86 -13.61 20.20
CA LYS A 202 -23.50 -14.64 21.06
C LYS A 202 -24.64 -15.55 20.50
N THR A 203 -24.72 -15.85 19.21
CA THR A 203 -25.78 -16.68 18.61
C THR A 203 -25.30 -17.40 17.36
N GLU A 204 -25.47 -18.74 17.39
CA GLU A 204 -25.39 -19.71 16.30
C GLU A 204 -23.99 -20.17 15.84
N CYS A 205 -23.74 -21.46 16.07
CA CYS A 205 -22.51 -22.17 15.76
C CYS A 205 -22.74 -23.09 14.55
N TYR A 206 -22.88 -22.56 13.32
CA TYR A 206 -22.80 -23.26 12.01
C TYR A 206 -22.91 -22.23 10.85
N PRO A 207 -22.31 -22.42 9.65
CA PRO A 207 -21.08 -23.11 9.29
C PRO A 207 -19.84 -22.19 9.43
N LEU A 208 -18.66 -22.83 9.47
CA LEU A 208 -17.32 -22.30 9.70
C LEU A 208 -16.79 -21.40 8.56
N ALA A 209 -17.50 -20.32 8.24
CA ALA A 209 -17.06 -19.36 7.23
C ALA A 209 -16.97 -17.96 7.83
N LEU A 210 -15.89 -17.23 7.52
CA LEU A 210 -15.82 -15.81 7.81
C LEU A 210 -16.99 -15.11 7.09
N LYS A 211 -17.69 -14.22 7.80
CA LYS A 211 -18.75 -13.37 7.24
C LYS A 211 -18.24 -11.91 7.20
N PRO A 212 -17.34 -11.56 6.26
CA PRO A 212 -16.79 -10.22 6.20
C PRO A 212 -17.87 -9.21 5.79
N ARG A 213 -17.76 -7.99 6.33
CA ARG A 213 -18.59 -6.86 5.89
C ARG A 213 -18.12 -6.28 4.55
N ILE A 214 -16.83 -6.41 4.27
CA ILE A 214 -16.15 -5.91 3.08
C ILE A 214 -14.87 -6.72 2.87
N ILE A 215 -14.50 -6.94 1.61
CA ILE A 215 -13.27 -7.61 1.19
C ILE A 215 -12.39 -6.59 0.48
N PHE A 216 -11.08 -6.63 0.74
CA PHE A 216 -10.09 -5.87 -0.01
C PHE A 216 -9.13 -6.83 -0.69
N ASN A 217 -8.89 -6.64 -1.99
CA ASN A 217 -7.90 -7.40 -2.76
C ASN A 217 -7.05 -6.46 -3.64
N ALA A 218 -6.11 -7.04 -4.38
CA ALA A 218 -5.12 -6.32 -5.18
C ALA A 218 -4.74 -7.12 -6.44
N HIS A 219 -3.50 -6.99 -6.94
CA HIS A 219 -2.90 -7.74 -8.04
C HIS A 219 -3.34 -7.32 -9.45
N THR A 220 -4.55 -6.78 -9.64
CA THR A 220 -5.00 -6.34 -10.98
C THR A 220 -4.32 -5.06 -11.48
N GLY A 221 -3.77 -4.26 -10.56
CA GLY A 221 -3.13 -2.96 -10.84
C GLY A 221 -4.10 -1.78 -10.98
N SER A 222 -5.43 -2.00 -10.94
CA SER A 222 -6.42 -0.95 -11.11
C SER A 222 -7.54 -1.01 -10.06
N PHE A 223 -8.11 0.15 -9.72
CA PHE A 223 -9.22 0.23 -8.78
C PHE A 223 -10.48 -0.41 -9.35
N SER A 224 -11.17 -1.21 -8.54
CA SER A 224 -12.48 -1.78 -8.84
C SER A 224 -13.34 -1.84 -7.58
N ASP A 225 -14.65 -1.68 -7.74
CA ASP A 225 -15.65 -1.79 -6.68
C ASP A 225 -16.72 -2.76 -7.17
N PHE A 226 -16.72 -3.96 -6.60
CA PHE A 226 -17.56 -5.08 -7.01
C PHE A 226 -18.50 -5.49 -5.87
N LEU A 227 -19.76 -5.76 -6.21
CA LEU A 227 -20.73 -6.30 -5.26
C LEU A 227 -21.04 -7.74 -5.65
N HIS A 228 -20.67 -8.67 -4.78
CA HIS A 228 -20.97 -10.08 -4.94
C HIS A 228 -22.47 -10.36 -4.82
N ALA A 229 -22.92 -11.47 -5.39
CA ALA A 229 -24.33 -11.87 -5.37
C ALA A 229 -24.87 -12.14 -3.95
N ASP A 230 -23.98 -12.45 -2.99
CA ASP A 230 -24.29 -12.65 -1.58
C ASP A 230 -24.38 -11.33 -0.78
N GLY A 231 -24.16 -10.18 -1.44
CA GLY A 231 -24.16 -8.85 -0.82
C GLY A 231 -22.81 -8.41 -0.25
N THR A 232 -21.76 -9.24 -0.35
CA THR A 232 -20.41 -8.86 0.08
C THR A 232 -19.81 -7.85 -0.89
N ARG A 233 -19.37 -6.70 -0.39
CA ARG A 233 -18.65 -5.71 -1.20
C ARG A 233 -17.17 -6.05 -1.25
N GLU A 234 -16.59 -6.05 -2.43
CA GLU A 234 -15.17 -6.30 -2.68
C GLU A 234 -14.52 -5.10 -3.38
N ILE A 235 -13.40 -4.66 -2.84
CA ILE A 235 -12.65 -3.51 -3.35
C ILE A 235 -11.27 -3.96 -3.80
N THR A 236 -10.99 -3.75 -5.08
CA THR A 236 -9.64 -3.93 -5.61
C THR A 236 -8.86 -2.65 -5.44
N VAL A 237 -7.80 -2.73 -4.64
CA VAL A 237 -6.89 -1.62 -4.38
C VAL A 237 -5.89 -1.55 -5.54
N PRO A 238 -5.71 -0.38 -6.18
CA PRO A 238 -4.73 -0.23 -7.23
C PRO A 238 -3.31 -0.34 -6.66
N ALA A 239 -2.36 -0.64 -7.54
CA ALA A 239 -0.96 -0.68 -7.16
C ALA A 239 -0.45 0.71 -6.76
N MET A 240 0.49 0.77 -5.82
CA MET A 240 1.09 2.04 -5.35
C MET A 240 2.29 2.50 -6.20
N THR A 241 2.55 1.85 -7.34
CA THR A 241 3.78 2.00 -8.13
C THR A 241 3.49 2.05 -9.63
N TRP A 242 4.38 2.69 -10.41
CA TRP A 242 4.32 2.67 -11.88
C TRP A 242 4.90 1.39 -12.50
N LYS A 243 5.42 0.46 -11.68
CA LYS A 243 5.96 -0.81 -12.17
C LYS A 243 4.88 -1.79 -12.63
N THR A 244 3.64 -1.57 -12.24
CA THR A 244 2.46 -2.30 -12.70
C THR A 244 1.68 -1.47 -13.72
N ARG A 245 0.70 -2.07 -14.39
CA ARG A 245 -0.16 -1.31 -15.31
C ARG A 245 -1.11 -0.44 -14.51
N GLY A 246 -1.18 0.84 -14.86
CA GLY A 246 -2.18 1.76 -14.32
C GLY A 246 -1.58 3.03 -13.73
N VAL A 247 -2.37 3.67 -12.89
CA VAL A 247 -2.01 4.89 -12.17
C VAL A 247 -1.78 4.51 -10.71
N PRO A 248 -0.64 4.89 -10.10
CA PRO A 248 -0.42 4.60 -8.70
C PRO A 248 -1.54 5.16 -7.84
N GLY A 249 -1.96 4.40 -6.85
CA GLY A 249 -3.03 4.84 -5.97
C GLY A 249 -3.19 3.95 -4.75
N PHE A 250 -4.16 4.33 -3.94
CA PHE A 250 -4.53 3.64 -2.71
C PHE A 250 -6.01 3.93 -2.39
N VAL A 251 -6.54 3.25 -1.37
CA VAL A 251 -7.90 3.47 -0.89
C VAL A 251 -7.88 3.88 0.57
N ILE A 252 -8.58 4.95 0.93
CA ILE A 252 -8.95 5.22 2.33
C ILE A 252 -10.29 4.56 2.60
N SER A 253 -10.31 3.68 3.60
CA SER A 253 -11.53 3.12 4.16
C SER A 253 -11.77 3.74 5.52
N THR A 254 -12.88 4.44 5.68
CA THR A 254 -13.35 4.93 6.98
C THR A 254 -14.44 3.99 7.48
N PHE A 255 -14.21 3.43 8.66
CA PHE A 255 -15.15 2.60 9.38
C PHE A 255 -15.80 3.44 10.47
N ASP A 256 -17.11 3.65 10.37
CA ASP A 256 -17.89 4.34 11.40
C ASP A 256 -18.22 3.38 12.56
N THR A 257 -18.38 3.95 13.74
CA THR A 257 -18.93 3.34 14.96
C THR A 257 -20.24 2.58 14.72
N LYS A 258 -21.07 3.03 13.75
CA LYS A 258 -22.34 2.37 13.39
C LYS A 258 -22.18 1.18 12.43
N GLY A 259 -20.96 0.89 11.99
CA GLY A 259 -20.70 -0.19 11.05
C GLY A 259 -20.94 0.17 9.57
N SER A 260 -21.06 1.44 9.22
CA SER A 260 -20.95 1.86 7.81
C SER A 260 -19.49 1.94 7.38
N VAL A 261 -19.22 1.66 6.10
CA VAL A 261 -17.89 1.79 5.49
C VAL A 261 -17.97 2.79 4.35
N THR A 262 -17.21 3.88 4.45
CA THR A 262 -17.07 4.86 3.36
C THR A 262 -15.70 4.73 2.74
N LEU A 263 -15.64 4.72 1.41
CA LEU A 263 -14.41 4.54 0.65
C LEU A 263 -14.07 5.80 -0.11
N ARG A 264 -12.77 6.08 -0.20
CA ARG A 264 -12.21 7.11 -1.06
C ARG A 264 -11.01 6.52 -1.77
N TYR A 265 -11.08 6.48 -3.10
CA TYR A 265 -9.95 6.08 -3.91
C TYR A 265 -9.09 7.33 -4.17
N CYS A 266 -7.79 7.21 -3.99
CA CYS A 266 -6.82 8.26 -4.23
C CYS A 266 -5.76 7.79 -5.22
N TRP A 267 -5.30 8.69 -6.07
CA TRP A 267 -4.33 8.40 -7.14
C TRP A 267 -3.31 9.51 -7.30
N LEU A 268 -2.18 9.12 -7.87
CA LEU A 268 -1.09 9.99 -8.30
C LEU A 268 -1.22 10.32 -9.80
N ALA A 269 -0.36 11.19 -10.33
CA ALA A 269 -0.18 11.31 -11.76
C ALA A 269 0.46 10.05 -12.39
N GLN A 270 0.18 9.80 -13.67
CA GLN A 270 0.89 8.77 -14.45
C GLN A 270 2.37 9.12 -14.61
N GLU A 271 3.22 8.10 -14.75
CA GLU A 271 4.69 8.24 -14.82
C GLU A 271 5.09 9.23 -15.93
N TRP A 272 4.48 9.10 -17.11
CA TRP A 272 4.77 9.98 -18.25
C TRP A 272 4.45 11.45 -17.95
N HIS A 273 3.34 11.74 -17.29
CA HIS A 273 2.98 13.12 -16.93
C HIS A 273 3.96 13.70 -15.91
N VAL A 274 4.43 12.89 -14.96
CA VAL A 274 5.46 13.29 -14.00
C VAL A 274 6.78 13.58 -14.72
N ILE A 275 7.23 12.69 -15.60
CA ILE A 275 8.47 12.87 -16.39
C ILE A 275 8.37 14.13 -17.25
N MET A 276 7.27 14.33 -17.98
CA MET A 276 7.06 15.51 -18.81
C MET A 276 7.03 16.80 -17.97
N GLY A 277 6.47 16.75 -16.77
CA GLY A 277 6.50 17.85 -15.82
C GLY A 277 7.92 18.22 -15.39
N TYR A 278 8.74 17.23 -15.01
CA TYR A 278 10.16 17.46 -14.69
C TYR A 278 10.95 18.02 -15.89
N LEU A 279 10.74 17.47 -17.10
CA LEU A 279 11.37 17.98 -18.32
C LEU A 279 10.96 19.44 -18.60
N ALA A 280 9.67 19.76 -18.48
CA ALA A 280 9.17 21.12 -18.66
C ALA A 280 9.79 22.07 -17.64
N PHE A 281 9.88 21.65 -16.36
CA PHE A 281 10.54 22.42 -15.31
C PHE A 281 12.02 22.70 -15.65
N VAL A 282 12.77 21.67 -16.08
CA VAL A 282 14.18 21.83 -16.50
C VAL A 282 14.30 22.77 -17.70
N CYS A 283 13.43 22.67 -18.71
CA CYS A 283 13.42 23.60 -19.84
C CYS A 283 13.14 25.04 -19.40
N LEU A 284 12.15 25.27 -18.54
CA LEU A 284 11.80 26.59 -18.02
C LEU A 284 12.94 27.19 -17.19
N THR A 285 13.61 26.39 -16.36
CA THR A 285 14.77 26.85 -15.58
C THR A 285 15.94 27.22 -16.49
N ALA A 286 16.24 26.42 -17.52
CA ALA A 286 17.28 26.73 -18.50
C ALA A 286 16.98 28.03 -19.28
N LEU A 287 15.72 28.24 -19.68
CA LEU A 287 15.26 29.46 -20.33
C LEU A 287 15.40 30.67 -19.39
N ALA A 288 14.97 30.55 -18.13
CA ALA A 288 15.09 31.61 -17.14
C ALA A 288 16.55 32.01 -16.89
N VAL A 289 17.45 31.04 -16.77
CA VAL A 289 18.88 31.29 -16.62
C VAL A 289 19.44 31.99 -17.87
N LYS A 290 19.06 31.55 -19.07
CA LYS A 290 19.50 32.17 -20.32
C LYS A 290 19.01 33.61 -20.48
N LEU A 291 17.77 33.90 -20.08
CA LEU A 291 17.17 35.24 -20.11
C LEU A 291 17.71 36.17 -19.02
N SER A 292 18.30 35.61 -17.95
CA SER A 292 18.90 36.37 -16.85
C SER A 292 20.37 36.77 -17.07
N ARG A 293 21.01 36.22 -18.11
CA ARG A 293 22.37 36.57 -18.54
C ARG A 293 22.34 37.72 -19.53
#